data_AF-A0A977KYX2-F1
#
_entry.id   AF-A0A977KYX2-F1
#
_cell.length_a   1.000
_cell.length_b   1.000
_cell.length_c   1.000
_cell.angle_alpha   90.00
_cell.angle_beta   90.00
_cell.angle_gamma   90.00
#
_symmetry.space_group_name_H-M   'P 1'
#
loop_
_entity.id
_entity.type
_entity.pdbx_description
1 polymer ?
#
loop_
_entity_poly.entity_id
_entity_poly.type
_entity_poly.pdbx_seq_one_letter_code
_entity_poly.pdbx_strand_id
1 'polypeptide(L)'
;MNSFNEILNEIYDKVQEKHLYTKDFNLLLEYAIILWTKKIDFQKNINPEIFNDIKIFDFGYELYKEWNAKTTKVLEKYTKGFSVDAPFPDDKSPLYHIIQKLINKLPLRSQEMKSIKFIVFLGLVITAVGYVVFQLNQQKTATSNQGSLSDDDNPSYFLPEPKTLILVVNALKKDCLDKLESQGNQIQSEDCEKLYRATSFLWMGDELHPKLNRNLNNSGAFVVQEGAESEYDVYLLKIELSKANEGFEQNADQVSRIDAFRELEGLSVQISRRLKVSVYENTNIYTR
;
A
#
# COMPACT_ATOMS: atom_id res chain seq x y z
N MET A 1 -7.35 -33.21 -2.72
CA MET A 1 -7.70 -31.80 -3.02
C MET A 1 -9.05 -31.53 -2.39
N ASN A 2 -9.14 -30.56 -1.50
CA ASN A 2 -10.43 -30.18 -0.92
C ASN A 2 -11.31 -29.62 -2.03
N SER A 3 -12.61 -29.93 -2.01
CA SER A 3 -13.54 -29.33 -2.97
C SER A 3 -13.64 -27.82 -2.74
N PHE A 4 -13.94 -27.04 -3.79
CA PHE A 4 -14.12 -25.58 -3.65
C PHE A 4 -15.14 -25.24 -2.54
N ASN A 5 -16.20 -26.05 -2.42
CA ASN A 5 -17.22 -25.89 -1.39
C ASN A 5 -16.66 -26.12 0.02
N GLU A 6 -15.75 -27.08 0.21
CA GLU A 6 -15.08 -27.28 1.51
C GLU A 6 -14.22 -26.07 1.90
N ILE A 7 -13.45 -25.53 0.95
CA ILE A 7 -12.61 -24.34 1.21
C ILE A 7 -13.49 -23.12 1.52
N LEU A 8 -14.55 -22.92 0.74
CA LEU A 8 -15.51 -21.84 0.95
C LEU A 8 -16.17 -21.92 2.33
N ASN A 9 -16.61 -23.11 2.74
CA ASN A 9 -17.22 -23.33 4.04
C ASN A 9 -16.23 -23.15 5.18
N GLU A 10 -15.00 -23.63 5.05
CA GLU A 10 -13.95 -23.45 6.06
C GLU A 10 -13.63 -21.96 6.29
N ILE A 11 -13.51 -21.18 5.21
CA ILE A 11 -13.28 -19.74 5.31
C ILE A 11 -14.52 -19.07 5.92
N TYR A 12 -15.72 -19.48 5.51
CA TYR A 12 -16.96 -18.97 6.08
C TYR A 12 -17.03 -19.19 7.59
N ASP A 13 -16.73 -20.38 8.08
CA ASP A 13 -16.79 -20.69 9.51
C ASP A 13 -15.79 -19.83 10.30
N LYS A 14 -14.59 -19.60 9.76
CA LYS A 14 -13.58 -18.71 10.37
C LYS A 14 -14.02 -17.25 10.40
N VAL A 15 -14.58 -16.74 9.31
CA VAL A 15 -15.11 -15.35 9.27
C VAL A 15 -16.33 -15.22 10.17
N GLN A 16 -17.17 -16.25 10.26
CA GLN A 16 -18.32 -16.32 11.16
C GLN A 16 -17.90 -16.30 12.63
N GLU A 17 -16.84 -17.01 12.99
CA GLU A 17 -16.23 -16.95 14.32
C GLU A 17 -15.70 -15.54 14.60
N LYS A 18 -14.95 -14.95 13.66
CA LYS A 18 -14.46 -13.56 13.79
C LYS A 18 -15.60 -12.54 13.96
N HIS A 19 -16.73 -12.77 13.29
CA HIS A 19 -17.92 -11.92 13.39
C HIS A 19 -18.54 -11.92 14.80
N LEU A 20 -18.26 -12.92 15.65
CA LEU A 20 -18.68 -12.89 17.05
C LEU A 20 -17.94 -11.80 17.85
N TYR A 21 -16.73 -11.43 17.43
CA TYR A 21 -15.89 -10.44 18.11
C TYR A 21 -15.99 -9.04 17.49
N THR A 22 -16.27 -8.94 16.19
CA THR A 22 -16.43 -7.67 15.50
C THR A 22 -17.55 -7.72 14.48
N LYS A 23 -18.35 -6.65 14.40
CA LYS A 23 -19.37 -6.46 13.36
C LYS A 23 -18.88 -5.50 12.26
N ASP A 24 -17.63 -5.04 12.35
CA ASP A 24 -17.04 -4.15 11.36
C ASP A 24 -16.86 -4.89 10.04
N PHE A 25 -17.49 -4.37 8.99
CA PHE A 25 -17.46 -4.98 7.66
C PHE A 25 -16.04 -5.01 7.07
N ASN A 26 -15.27 -3.93 7.21
CA ASN A 26 -13.94 -3.81 6.61
C ASN A 26 -12.98 -4.82 7.25
N LEU A 27 -13.01 -4.94 8.58
CA LEU A 27 -12.19 -5.93 9.30
C LEU A 27 -12.55 -7.37 8.94
N LEU A 28 -13.84 -7.66 8.73
CA LEU A 28 -14.28 -9.00 8.30
C LEU A 28 -13.91 -9.30 6.85
N LEU A 29 -13.98 -8.30 5.97
CA LEU A 29 -13.58 -8.42 4.57
C LEU A 29 -12.07 -8.61 4.44
N GLU A 30 -11.28 -7.81 5.15
CA GLU A 30 -9.82 -7.96 5.24
C GLU A 30 -9.46 -9.36 5.73
N TYR A 31 -10.10 -9.82 6.80
CA TYR A 31 -9.87 -11.17 7.32
C TYR A 31 -10.24 -12.26 6.31
N ALA A 32 -11.35 -12.11 5.57
CA ALA A 32 -11.73 -13.03 4.50
C ALA A 32 -10.69 -13.06 3.37
N ILE A 33 -10.17 -11.91 2.95
CA ILE A 33 -9.11 -11.80 1.95
C ILE A 33 -7.85 -12.54 2.43
N ILE A 34 -7.41 -12.31 3.68
CA ILE A 34 -6.25 -13.00 4.26
C ILE A 34 -6.43 -14.52 4.27
N LEU A 35 -7.63 -15.01 4.58
CA LEU A 35 -7.91 -16.45 4.56
C LEU A 35 -7.88 -17.02 3.14
N TRP A 36 -8.42 -16.30 2.15
CA TRP A 36 -8.34 -16.71 0.75
C TRP A 36 -6.90 -16.74 0.28
N THR A 37 -6.12 -15.69 0.49
CA THR A 37 -4.71 -15.63 0.08
C THR A 37 -3.87 -16.77 0.68
N LYS A 38 -4.13 -17.15 1.94
CA LYS A 38 -3.54 -18.35 2.56
C LYS A 38 -3.91 -19.64 1.82
N LYS A 39 -5.18 -19.80 1.44
CA LYS A 39 -5.67 -21.03 0.80
C LYS A 39 -5.16 -21.21 -0.62
N ILE A 40 -4.92 -20.13 -1.34
CA ILE A 40 -4.36 -20.17 -2.70
C ILE A 40 -2.81 -20.13 -2.73
N ASP A 41 -2.13 -20.37 -1.59
CA ASP A 41 -0.65 -20.28 -1.40
C ASP A 41 -0.06 -18.95 -1.93
N PHE A 42 -0.86 -17.89 -1.84
CA PHE A 42 -0.57 -16.57 -2.41
C PHE A 42 0.23 -15.68 -1.46
N GLN A 43 0.37 -16.09 -0.19
CA GLN A 43 1.13 -15.34 0.82
C GLN A 43 2.64 -15.28 0.55
N LYS A 44 3.20 -16.24 -0.19
CA LYS A 44 4.65 -16.24 -0.47
C LYS A 44 5.08 -15.11 -1.41
N ASN A 45 4.14 -14.50 -2.14
CA ASN A 45 4.45 -13.66 -3.29
C ASN A 45 3.77 -12.29 -3.28
N ILE A 46 2.88 -12.00 -2.33
CA ILE A 46 2.05 -10.78 -2.33
C ILE A 46 2.13 -10.11 -0.96
N ASN A 47 2.63 -8.87 -0.95
CA ASN A 47 2.52 -7.97 0.18
C ASN A 47 1.04 -7.52 0.30
N PRO A 48 0.39 -7.67 1.47
CA PRO A 48 -0.97 -7.17 1.73
C PRO A 48 -1.17 -5.69 1.35
N GLU A 49 -0.10 -4.90 1.30
CA GLU A 49 -0.11 -3.51 0.85
C GLU A 49 -0.60 -3.31 -0.59
N ILE A 50 -0.48 -4.34 -1.46
CA ILE A 50 -1.03 -4.29 -2.83
C ILE A 50 -2.54 -4.00 -2.82
N PHE A 51 -3.26 -4.43 -1.77
CA PHE A 51 -4.70 -4.15 -1.66
C PHE A 51 -5.01 -2.72 -1.18
N ASN A 52 -4.07 -2.07 -0.50
CA ASN A 52 -4.21 -0.68 -0.06
C ASN A 52 -4.07 0.30 -1.23
N ASP A 53 -3.14 0.04 -2.15
CA ASP A 53 -2.90 0.90 -3.31
C ASP A 53 -4.08 0.94 -4.29
N ILE A 54 -4.86 -0.14 -4.35
CA ILE A 54 -6.00 -0.28 -5.28
C ILE A 54 -7.29 0.30 -4.69
N LYS A 55 -7.27 0.87 -3.47
CA LYS A 55 -8.47 1.33 -2.74
C LYS A 55 -9.58 0.26 -2.70
N ILE A 56 -9.17 -1.01 -2.62
CA ILE A 56 -10.08 -2.15 -2.70
C ILE A 56 -11.09 -2.17 -1.56
N PHE A 57 -10.70 -1.63 -0.40
CA PHE A 57 -11.58 -1.50 0.75
C PHE A 57 -12.68 -0.45 0.55
N ASP A 58 -12.35 0.71 -0.04
CA ASP A 58 -13.35 1.74 -0.39
C ASP A 58 -14.37 1.16 -1.38
N PHE A 59 -13.88 0.43 -2.39
CA PHE A 59 -14.73 -0.23 -3.39
C PHE A 59 -15.60 -1.34 -2.80
N GLY A 60 -15.03 -2.19 -1.95
CA GLY A 60 -15.76 -3.26 -1.25
C GLY A 60 -16.85 -2.70 -0.33
N TYR A 61 -16.59 -1.57 0.32
CA TYR A 61 -17.53 -0.88 1.18
C TYR A 61 -18.71 -0.28 0.41
N GLU A 62 -18.47 0.35 -0.75
CA GLU A 62 -19.55 0.86 -1.60
C GLU A 62 -20.43 -0.27 -2.17
N LEU A 63 -19.83 -1.40 -2.57
CA LEU A 63 -20.59 -2.59 -2.96
C LEU A 63 -21.44 -3.17 -1.83
N TYR A 64 -20.92 -3.15 -0.60
CA TYR A 64 -21.67 -3.59 0.57
C TYR A 64 -22.83 -2.67 0.92
N LYS A 65 -22.64 -1.35 0.81
CA LYS A 65 -23.73 -0.37 0.93
C LYS A 65 -24.81 -0.61 -0.11
N GLU A 66 -24.45 -0.76 -1.39
CA GLU A 66 -25.40 -1.07 -2.47
C GLU A 66 -26.15 -2.39 -2.22
N TRP A 67 -25.46 -3.39 -1.66
CA TRP A 67 -26.04 -4.68 -1.29
C TRP A 67 -27.06 -4.56 -0.14
N ASN A 68 -26.69 -3.87 0.92
CA ASN A 68 -27.54 -3.66 2.11
C ASN A 68 -28.60 -2.58 1.94
N ALA A 69 -28.55 -1.76 0.88
CA ALA A 69 -29.59 -0.78 0.58
C ALA A 69 -30.98 -1.41 0.41
N LYS A 70 -31.07 -2.73 0.13
CA LYS A 70 -32.32 -3.50 0.16
C LYS A 70 -32.88 -3.74 1.57
N THR A 71 -32.03 -3.90 2.58
CA THR A 71 -32.45 -4.23 3.95
C THR A 71 -32.90 -2.99 4.72
N THR A 72 -32.28 -1.83 4.49
CA THR A 72 -32.64 -0.56 5.16
C THR A 72 -33.94 0.04 4.64
N LYS A 73 -34.22 -0.07 3.33
CA LYS A 73 -35.47 0.43 2.72
C LYS A 73 -36.72 -0.29 3.21
N VAL A 74 -36.60 -1.53 3.71
CA VAL A 74 -37.72 -2.25 4.33
C VAL A 74 -38.01 -1.69 5.73
N LEU A 75 -37.01 -1.33 6.53
CA LEU A 75 -37.22 -0.77 7.87
C LEU A 75 -37.76 0.68 7.86
N GLU A 76 -37.31 1.52 6.93
CA GLU A 76 -37.80 2.92 6.82
C GLU A 76 -39.25 3.00 6.37
N LYS A 77 -39.70 2.07 5.50
CA LYS A 77 -41.09 1.99 5.05
C LYS A 77 -42.07 1.63 6.17
N TYR A 78 -41.60 0.98 7.24
CA TYR A 78 -42.42 0.66 8.42
C TYR A 78 -42.35 1.73 9.52
N THR A 79 -41.36 2.62 9.52
CA THR A 79 -41.17 3.63 10.59
C THR A 79 -41.63 5.04 10.20
N LYS A 80 -41.77 5.35 8.91
CA LYS A 80 -42.35 6.63 8.45
C LYS A 80 -43.50 6.38 7.50
N GLY A 81 -44.71 6.31 8.07
CA GLY A 81 -45.94 6.40 7.28
C GLY A 81 -46.12 7.80 6.75
N PHE A 82 -45.41 8.18 5.67
CA PHE A 82 -45.77 9.28 4.80
C PHE A 82 -45.04 9.15 3.46
N SER A 83 -45.83 9.09 2.39
CA SER A 83 -45.42 9.01 0.99
C SER A 83 -44.62 10.24 0.54
N VAL A 84 -43.54 9.99 -0.19
CA VAL A 84 -43.25 10.72 -1.43
C VAL A 84 -42.74 9.68 -2.43
N ASP A 85 -43.58 9.36 -3.42
CA ASP A 85 -43.20 8.58 -4.59
C ASP A 85 -42.25 9.41 -5.46
N ALA A 86 -40.98 9.46 -5.07
CA ALA A 86 -39.91 9.76 -6.01
C ALA A 86 -39.32 8.41 -6.44
N PRO A 87 -39.48 7.98 -7.71
CA PRO A 87 -38.68 6.88 -8.24
C PRO A 87 -37.24 7.40 -8.32
N PHE A 88 -36.48 7.23 -7.24
CA PHE A 88 -35.03 7.31 -7.33
C PHE A 88 -34.63 6.24 -8.34
N PRO A 89 -33.92 6.62 -9.43
CA PRO A 89 -33.46 5.65 -10.40
C PRO A 89 -32.68 4.58 -9.64
N ASP A 90 -32.91 3.33 -10.04
CA ASP A 90 -32.24 2.15 -9.50
C ASP A 90 -30.78 2.19 -10.01
N ASP A 91 -30.04 3.22 -9.58
CA ASP A 91 -28.65 3.54 -9.96
C ASP A 91 -27.70 2.60 -9.24
N LYS A 92 -27.91 1.30 -9.46
CA LYS A 92 -26.93 0.31 -9.05
C LYS A 92 -25.84 0.30 -10.07
N SER A 93 -24.61 0.21 -9.60
CA SER A 93 -23.48 0.09 -10.51
C SER A 93 -23.65 -1.10 -11.47
N PRO A 94 -23.22 -1.00 -12.74
CA PRO A 94 -23.21 -2.13 -13.66
C PRO A 94 -22.50 -3.36 -13.08
N LEU A 95 -21.49 -3.12 -12.23
CA LEU A 95 -20.74 -4.15 -11.54
C LEU A 95 -21.54 -4.85 -10.45
N TYR A 96 -22.39 -4.15 -9.71
CA TYR A 96 -23.36 -4.78 -8.81
C TYR A 96 -24.23 -5.80 -9.56
N HIS A 97 -24.73 -5.44 -10.74
CA HIS A 97 -25.55 -6.36 -11.54
C HIS A 97 -24.78 -7.59 -12.00
N ILE A 98 -23.50 -7.43 -12.37
CA ILE A 98 -22.62 -8.55 -12.73
C ILE A 98 -22.40 -9.47 -11.52
N ILE A 99 -22.02 -8.91 -10.37
CA ILE A 99 -21.80 -9.65 -9.12
C ILE A 99 -23.10 -10.35 -8.69
N GLN A 100 -24.23 -9.65 -8.70
CA GLN A 100 -25.52 -10.21 -8.34
C GLN A 100 -25.92 -11.36 -9.29
N LYS A 101 -25.66 -11.24 -10.59
CA LYS A 101 -25.95 -12.31 -11.57
C LYS A 101 -25.06 -13.53 -11.35
N LEU A 102 -23.79 -13.34 -11.00
CA LEU A 102 -22.87 -14.42 -10.65
C LEU A 102 -23.31 -15.13 -9.37
N ILE A 103 -23.64 -14.36 -8.33
CA ILE A 103 -24.15 -14.88 -7.06
C ILE A 103 -25.47 -15.65 -7.26
N ASN A 104 -26.39 -15.12 -8.08
CA ASN A 104 -27.68 -15.76 -8.36
C ASN A 104 -27.55 -17.08 -9.15
N LYS A 105 -26.45 -17.28 -9.87
CA LYS A 105 -26.17 -18.51 -10.62
C LYS A 105 -25.47 -19.57 -9.78
N LEU A 106 -24.84 -19.19 -8.68
CA LEU A 106 -24.29 -20.14 -7.72
C LEU A 106 -25.45 -20.81 -6.95
N PRO A 107 -25.32 -22.09 -6.56
CA PRO A 107 -26.31 -22.81 -5.76
C PRO A 107 -26.38 -22.32 -4.30
N LEU A 108 -26.21 -21.01 -4.10
CA LEU A 108 -26.13 -20.34 -2.80
C LEU A 108 -27.46 -19.66 -2.43
N ARG A 109 -28.52 -19.92 -3.20
CA ARG A 109 -29.87 -19.35 -3.08
C ARG A 109 -30.66 -19.96 -1.91
N SER A 110 -30.20 -19.78 -0.68
CA SER A 110 -31.12 -19.80 0.47
C SER A 110 -31.35 -18.36 0.92
N GLN A 111 -32.60 -18.02 1.22
CA GLN A 111 -33.11 -16.67 1.51
C GLN A 111 -32.47 -15.97 2.74
N GLU A 112 -31.49 -16.60 3.39
CA GLU A 112 -30.72 -16.08 4.50
C GLU A 112 -29.22 -16.08 4.17
N MET A 113 -28.82 -15.36 3.14
CA MET A 113 -27.41 -14.96 3.07
C MET A 113 -27.16 -13.96 4.21
N LYS A 114 -26.78 -14.50 5.38
CA LYS A 114 -26.14 -13.72 6.44
C LYS A 114 -25.00 -12.94 5.79
N SER A 115 -24.87 -11.66 6.14
CA SER A 115 -23.86 -10.70 5.67
C SER A 115 -22.46 -11.32 5.48
N ILE A 116 -22.12 -12.31 6.30
CA ILE A 116 -20.85 -13.04 6.30
C ILE A 116 -20.60 -13.86 5.02
N LYS A 117 -21.61 -14.55 4.44
CA LYS A 117 -21.42 -15.28 3.18
C LYS A 117 -21.05 -14.36 2.04
N PHE A 118 -21.69 -13.19 2.00
CA PHE A 118 -21.37 -12.14 1.04
C PHE A 118 -19.94 -11.61 1.24
N ILE A 119 -19.54 -11.33 2.48
CA ILE A 119 -18.17 -10.89 2.81
C ILE A 119 -17.14 -11.91 2.34
N VAL A 120 -17.36 -13.21 2.60
CA VAL A 120 -16.45 -14.28 2.19
C VAL A 120 -16.33 -14.37 0.67
N PHE A 121 -17.45 -14.25 -0.04
CA PHE A 121 -17.46 -14.28 -1.50
C PHE A 121 -16.82 -13.02 -2.10
N LEU A 122 -17.07 -11.85 -1.52
CA LEU A 122 -16.44 -10.61 -1.95
C LEU A 122 -14.93 -10.67 -1.72
N GLY A 123 -14.49 -11.23 -0.60
CA GLY A 123 -13.07 -11.50 -0.34
C GLY A 123 -12.44 -12.37 -1.43
N LEU A 124 -13.13 -13.43 -1.88
CA LEU A 124 -12.65 -14.28 -2.98
C LEU A 124 -12.47 -13.48 -4.28
N VAL A 125 -13.46 -12.66 -4.65
CA VAL A 125 -13.42 -11.84 -5.88
C VAL A 125 -12.24 -10.87 -5.82
N ILE A 126 -12.07 -10.19 -4.69
CA ILE A 126 -10.96 -9.27 -4.45
C ILE A 126 -9.61 -9.99 -4.57
N THR A 127 -9.46 -11.14 -3.92
CA THR A 127 -8.25 -11.95 -4.00
C THR A 127 -7.95 -12.38 -5.44
N ALA A 128 -8.96 -12.80 -6.21
CA ALA A 128 -8.79 -13.18 -7.60
C ALA A 128 -8.37 -12.00 -8.49
N VAL A 129 -8.95 -10.82 -8.29
CA VAL A 129 -8.55 -9.60 -9.01
C VAL A 129 -7.11 -9.23 -8.66
N GLY A 130 -6.75 -9.24 -7.37
CA GLY A 130 -5.38 -9.01 -6.91
C GLY A 130 -4.39 -9.99 -7.54
N TYR A 131 -4.76 -11.27 -7.66
CA TYR A 131 -3.98 -12.30 -8.36
C TYR A 131 -3.73 -11.96 -9.83
N VAL A 132 -4.77 -11.57 -10.56
CA VAL A 132 -4.63 -11.21 -11.98
C VAL A 132 -3.75 -9.97 -12.13
N VAL A 133 -3.94 -8.93 -11.32
CA VAL A 133 -3.12 -7.71 -11.36
C VAL A 133 -1.65 -8.05 -11.08
N PHE A 134 -1.39 -8.88 -10.08
CA PHE A 134 -0.03 -9.32 -9.75
C PHE A 134 0.63 -10.09 -10.90
N GLN A 135 -0.08 -11.03 -11.52
CA GLN A 135 0.42 -11.77 -12.69
C GLN A 135 0.72 -10.85 -13.88
N LEU A 136 -0.16 -9.89 -14.14
CA LEU A 136 0.05 -8.91 -15.22
C LEU A 136 1.28 -8.02 -14.94
N ASN A 137 1.52 -7.68 -13.67
CA ASN A 137 2.71 -6.91 -13.29
C ASN A 137 4.00 -7.74 -13.40
N GLN A 138 3.98 -9.04 -13.03
CA GLN A 138 5.11 -9.94 -13.27
C GLN A 138 5.40 -10.17 -14.75
N GLN A 139 4.37 -10.23 -15.60
CA GLN A 139 4.57 -10.38 -17.04
C GLN A 139 5.19 -9.13 -17.67
N LYS A 140 4.93 -7.93 -17.14
CA LYS A 140 5.60 -6.70 -17.61
C LYS A 140 7.09 -6.72 -17.31
N THR A 141 7.50 -7.20 -16.13
CA THR A 141 8.93 -7.39 -15.80
C THR A 141 9.58 -8.54 -16.60
N ALA A 142 8.83 -9.59 -16.95
CA ALA A 142 9.34 -10.70 -17.77
C ALA A 142 9.42 -10.39 -19.28
N THR A 143 8.49 -9.60 -19.83
CA THR A 143 8.40 -9.33 -21.28
C THR A 143 9.40 -8.27 -21.74
N SER A 144 10.02 -7.52 -20.82
CA SER A 144 11.17 -6.66 -21.15
C SER A 144 12.45 -7.46 -21.46
N ASN A 145 12.46 -8.78 -21.26
CA ASN A 145 13.66 -9.63 -21.35
C ASN A 145 13.65 -10.67 -22.50
N GLN A 146 12.76 -10.57 -23.49
CA GLN A 146 12.82 -11.47 -24.66
C GLN A 146 12.65 -10.72 -25.99
N GLY A 147 13.80 -10.31 -26.54
CA GLY A 147 13.96 -9.91 -27.93
C GLY A 147 15.26 -10.47 -28.52
N SER A 148 15.10 -11.40 -29.47
CA SER A 148 16.07 -11.90 -30.45
C SER A 148 17.02 -13.04 -30.08
N LEU A 149 16.70 -14.22 -30.62
CA LEU A 149 17.60 -15.33 -30.92
C LEU A 149 18.68 -14.86 -31.91
N SER A 150 19.94 -14.79 -31.46
CA SER A 150 21.11 -14.89 -32.31
C SER A 150 22.27 -15.36 -31.44
N ASP A 151 22.90 -16.45 -31.86
CA ASP A 151 24.16 -16.95 -31.32
C ASP A 151 25.20 -15.82 -31.25
N ASP A 152 25.60 -15.44 -30.04
CA ASP A 152 26.99 -15.07 -29.72
C ASP A 152 27.14 -14.90 -28.21
N ASP A 153 28.13 -15.61 -27.65
CA ASP A 153 28.59 -15.52 -26.27
C ASP A 153 29.01 -14.07 -25.95
N ASN A 154 28.12 -13.31 -25.32
CA ASN A 154 28.51 -12.05 -24.67
C ASN A 154 27.71 -11.89 -23.37
N PRO A 155 28.36 -11.79 -22.20
CA PRO A 155 27.66 -11.63 -20.94
C PRO A 155 26.88 -10.32 -20.95
N SER A 156 25.55 -10.43 -21.01
CA SER A 156 24.62 -9.31 -20.83
C SER A 156 24.85 -8.69 -19.46
N TYR A 157 25.53 -7.54 -19.44
CA TYR A 157 25.62 -6.68 -18.27
C TYR A 157 24.23 -6.12 -17.97
N PHE A 158 23.50 -6.75 -17.07
CA PHE A 158 22.34 -6.14 -16.43
C PHE A 158 22.80 -4.86 -15.75
N LEU A 159 22.45 -3.71 -16.33
CA LEU A 159 22.67 -2.42 -15.68
C LEU A 159 21.69 -2.34 -14.51
N PRO A 160 22.18 -2.16 -13.26
CA PRO A 160 21.30 -2.05 -12.10
C PRO A 160 20.35 -0.86 -12.27
N GLU A 161 19.06 -1.07 -11.98
CA GLU A 161 18.07 0.00 -12.03
C GLU A 161 18.32 0.98 -10.88
N PRO A 162 18.35 2.30 -11.17
CA PRO A 162 18.56 3.32 -10.15
C PRO A 162 17.40 3.32 -9.16
N LYS A 163 17.71 3.47 -7.87
CA LYS A 163 16.73 3.59 -6.79
C LYS A 163 16.79 4.97 -6.15
N THR A 164 15.69 5.40 -5.55
CA THR A 164 15.67 6.60 -4.71
C THR A 164 15.60 6.23 -3.24
N LEU A 165 16.48 6.82 -2.44
CA LEU A 165 16.48 6.74 -0.98
C LEU A 165 15.96 8.06 -0.40
N ILE A 166 14.97 7.96 0.48
CA ILE A 166 14.45 9.06 1.28
C ILE A 166 14.83 8.85 2.73
N LEU A 167 15.51 9.83 3.33
CA LEU A 167 15.80 9.86 4.76
C LEU A 167 14.99 10.97 5.43
N VAL A 168 14.41 10.67 6.59
CA VAL A 168 13.70 11.63 7.44
C VAL A 168 14.58 11.96 8.63
N VAL A 169 15.01 13.22 8.71
CA VAL A 169 15.87 13.73 9.78
C VAL A 169 15.07 14.72 10.62
N ASN A 170 15.06 14.51 11.94
CA ASN A 170 14.40 15.42 12.87
C ASN A 170 15.10 16.80 12.89
N ALA A 171 14.32 17.88 12.98
CA ALA A 171 14.84 19.25 12.94
C ALA A 171 15.79 19.61 14.08
N LEU A 172 15.73 18.92 15.22
CA LEU A 172 16.71 19.06 16.31
C LEU A 172 18.12 18.61 15.92
N LYS A 173 18.26 17.85 14.84
CA LYS A 173 19.55 17.36 14.33
C LYS A 173 20.01 18.16 13.10
N LYS A 174 19.49 19.38 12.91
CA LYS A 174 19.82 20.24 11.78
C LYS A 174 21.33 20.46 11.59
N ASP A 175 22.10 20.45 12.67
CA ASP A 175 23.56 20.63 12.63
C ASP A 175 24.26 19.64 11.67
N CYS A 176 23.72 18.42 11.48
CA CYS A 176 24.28 17.47 10.50
C CYS A 176 23.99 17.88 9.05
N LEU A 177 22.89 18.59 8.81
CA LEU A 177 22.46 19.05 7.49
C LEU A 177 23.17 20.35 7.10
N ASP A 178 23.35 21.28 8.04
CA ASP A 178 24.08 22.54 7.79
C ASP A 178 25.50 22.27 7.25
N LYS A 179 26.13 21.22 7.76
CA LYS A 179 27.43 20.76 7.29
C LYS A 179 27.37 20.25 5.84
N LEU A 180 26.39 19.40 5.52
CA LEU A 180 26.18 18.88 4.16
C LEU A 180 25.89 20.01 3.16
N GLU A 181 25.08 20.99 3.54
CA GLU A 181 24.80 22.16 2.71
C GLU A 181 26.08 22.97 2.44
N SER A 182 26.92 23.17 3.46
CA SER A 182 28.21 23.87 3.32
C SER A 182 29.23 23.13 2.44
N GLN A 183 29.12 21.80 2.35
CA GLN A 183 29.96 20.92 1.51
C GLN A 183 29.39 20.76 0.08
N GLY A 184 28.39 21.55 -0.32
CA GLY A 184 27.80 21.49 -1.66
C GLY A 184 26.87 20.30 -1.86
N ASN A 185 26.22 19.84 -0.77
CA ASN A 185 25.30 18.71 -0.76
C ASN A 185 25.92 17.39 -1.25
N GLN A 186 27.21 17.18 -0.94
CA GLN A 186 27.89 15.91 -1.14
C GLN A 186 28.15 15.24 0.20
N ILE A 187 27.85 13.95 0.29
CA ILE A 187 28.05 13.17 1.50
C ILE A 187 29.52 12.78 1.59
N GLN A 188 30.20 13.18 2.67
CA GLN A 188 31.56 12.73 2.95
C GLN A 188 31.54 11.55 3.93
N SER A 189 32.64 10.81 4.02
CA SER A 189 32.77 9.63 4.89
C SER A 189 32.35 9.90 6.34
N GLU A 190 32.73 11.08 6.87
CA GLU A 190 32.41 11.49 8.25
C GLU A 190 30.94 11.91 8.47
N ASP A 191 30.20 12.13 7.39
CA ASP A 191 28.78 12.50 7.44
C ASP A 191 27.89 11.24 7.42
N CYS A 192 28.37 10.12 6.90
CA CYS A 192 27.64 8.84 6.83
C CYS A 192 27.13 8.39 8.22
N GLU A 193 28.00 8.40 9.24
CA GLU A 193 27.60 7.99 10.59
C GLU A 193 26.66 9.01 11.25
N LYS A 194 26.87 10.31 11.00
CA LYS A 194 26.01 11.38 11.52
C LYS A 194 24.61 11.28 10.90
N LEU A 195 24.53 11.06 9.59
CA LEU A 195 23.29 10.81 8.86
C LEU A 195 22.58 9.55 9.38
N TYR A 196 23.32 8.46 9.57
CA TYR A 196 22.77 7.24 10.16
C TYR A 196 22.12 7.52 11.52
N ARG A 197 22.84 8.19 12.43
CA ARG A 197 22.33 8.55 13.77
C ARG A 197 21.21 9.59 13.71
N ALA A 198 21.20 10.45 12.69
CA ALA A 198 20.23 11.52 12.56
C ALA A 198 18.89 11.06 11.98
N THR A 199 18.93 10.05 11.12
CA THR A 199 17.78 9.47 10.45
C THR A 199 16.88 8.73 11.44
N SER A 200 15.61 9.14 11.52
CA SER A 200 14.58 8.47 12.32
C SER A 200 13.76 7.49 11.49
N PHE A 201 13.52 7.83 10.22
CA PHE A 201 12.76 7.01 9.30
C PHE A 201 13.41 7.04 7.93
N LEU A 202 13.22 5.98 7.14
CA LEU A 202 13.73 5.91 5.78
C LEU A 202 12.79 5.13 4.85
N TRP A 203 13.02 5.30 3.55
CA TRP A 203 12.35 4.55 2.49
C TRP A 203 13.25 4.43 1.27
N MET A 204 13.25 3.28 0.61
CA MET A 204 13.93 3.07 -0.66
C MET A 204 12.93 2.52 -1.69
N GLY A 205 12.95 3.05 -2.91
CA GLY A 205 12.11 2.54 -3.99
C GLY A 205 12.39 3.16 -5.36
N ASP A 206 11.70 2.65 -6.37
CA ASP A 206 11.86 3.04 -7.78
C ASP A 206 11.29 4.42 -8.08
N GLU A 207 10.05 4.64 -7.66
CA GLU A 207 9.34 5.89 -7.88
C GLU A 207 8.97 6.54 -6.57
N LEU A 208 9.45 7.75 -6.38
CA LEU A 208 9.15 8.61 -5.24
C LEU A 208 7.62 8.79 -5.15
N HIS A 209 7.03 8.41 -4.02
CA HIS A 209 5.59 8.57 -3.81
C HIS A 209 5.16 10.01 -4.18
N PRO A 210 4.11 10.21 -4.99
CA PRO A 210 3.77 11.53 -5.55
C PRO A 210 3.62 12.65 -4.51
N LYS A 211 3.18 12.31 -3.29
CA LYS A 211 3.13 13.25 -2.15
C LYS A 211 4.52 13.69 -1.70
N LEU A 212 5.46 12.75 -1.52
CA LEU A 212 6.83 13.05 -1.09
C LEU A 212 7.57 13.87 -2.15
N ASN A 213 7.37 13.57 -3.44
CA ASN A 213 7.99 14.34 -4.52
C ASN A 213 7.50 15.79 -4.57
N ARG A 214 6.20 16.04 -4.36
CA ARG A 214 5.66 17.40 -4.26
C ARG A 214 6.20 18.14 -3.02
N ASN A 215 6.34 17.42 -1.91
CA ASN A 215 6.77 18.00 -0.64
C ASN A 215 8.27 18.34 -0.63
N LEU A 216 9.12 17.53 -1.28
CA LEU A 216 10.53 17.86 -1.55
C LEU A 216 10.65 19.16 -2.38
N ASN A 217 9.74 19.37 -3.32
CA ASN A 217 9.72 20.52 -4.22
C ASN A 217 8.94 21.75 -3.68
N ASN A 218 8.77 21.86 -2.36
CA ASN A 218 8.25 23.06 -1.68
C ASN A 218 6.78 23.46 -1.96
N SER A 219 5.85 22.51 -2.15
CA SER A 219 4.43 22.85 -2.33
C SER A 219 3.68 23.11 -1.00
N GLY A 220 3.95 24.25 -0.38
CA GLY A 220 3.06 25.07 0.49
C GLY A 220 2.42 24.50 1.77
N ALA A 221 1.82 23.31 1.75
CA ALA A 221 0.93 22.86 2.83
C ALA A 221 1.68 22.36 4.08
N PHE A 222 2.89 21.83 3.91
CA PHE A 222 3.68 21.21 4.98
C PHE A 222 4.91 22.02 5.39
N VAL A 223 5.22 23.10 4.66
CA VAL A 223 6.37 23.94 4.96
C VAL A 223 6.14 24.68 6.28
N VAL A 224 7.10 24.59 7.18
CA VAL A 224 7.06 25.31 8.45
C VAL A 224 7.48 26.76 8.19
N GLN A 225 6.67 27.70 8.64
CA GLN A 225 7.01 29.13 8.56
C GLN A 225 7.94 29.53 9.69
N GLU A 226 8.78 30.51 9.43
CA GLU A 226 9.69 31.08 10.42
C GLU A 226 8.90 31.55 11.65
N GLY A 227 9.33 31.14 12.85
CA GLY A 227 8.64 31.42 14.11
C GLY A 227 7.51 30.45 14.50
N ALA A 228 7.13 29.49 13.62
CA ALA A 228 6.17 28.43 13.92
C ALA A 228 6.85 27.06 14.12
N GLU A 229 8.11 27.08 14.54
CA GLU A 229 8.99 25.93 14.63
C GLU A 229 8.62 25.00 15.79
N SER A 230 8.63 23.70 15.52
CA SER A 230 8.38 22.64 16.50
C SER A 230 9.54 21.64 16.54
N GLU A 231 9.78 21.06 17.72
CA GLU A 231 10.75 19.96 17.91
C GLU A 231 10.42 18.70 17.09
N TYR A 232 9.16 18.55 16.67
CA TYR A 232 8.70 17.43 15.85
C TYR A 232 8.90 17.64 14.35
N ASP A 233 9.32 18.83 13.93
CA ASP A 233 9.55 19.12 12.52
C ASP A 233 10.68 18.26 11.96
N VAL A 234 10.68 18.10 10.64
CA VAL A 234 11.61 17.22 9.93
C VAL A 234 12.16 17.86 8.66
N TYR A 235 13.26 17.29 8.19
CA TYR A 235 13.82 17.48 6.87
C TYR A 235 13.76 16.15 6.11
N LEU A 236 13.45 16.22 4.82
CA LEU A 236 13.51 15.10 3.90
C LEU A 236 14.78 15.23 3.07
N LEU A 237 15.57 14.16 3.04
CA LEU A 237 16.77 14.05 2.22
C LEU A 237 16.47 13.04 1.12
N LYS A 238 16.65 13.44 -0.14
CA LYS A 238 16.56 12.54 -1.30
C LYS A 238 17.95 12.25 -1.82
N ILE A 239 18.30 10.97 -1.94
CA ILE A 239 19.56 10.48 -2.49
C ILE A 239 19.25 9.51 -3.62
N GLU A 240 19.94 9.64 -4.74
CA GLU A 240 19.82 8.74 -5.88
C GLU A 240 20.90 7.66 -5.79
N LEU A 241 20.47 6.40 -5.75
CA LEU A 241 21.33 5.23 -5.67
C LEU A 241 21.47 4.62 -7.06
N SER A 242 22.69 4.24 -7.44
CA SER A 242 22.96 3.54 -8.70
C SER A 242 22.44 2.09 -8.70
N LYS A 243 22.22 1.52 -7.52
CA LYS A 243 21.68 0.17 -7.31
C LYS A 243 20.86 0.13 -6.02
N ALA A 244 19.94 -0.82 -5.93
CA ALA A 244 19.33 -1.18 -4.65
C ALA A 244 20.41 -1.65 -3.66
N ASN A 245 20.26 -1.29 -2.39
CA ASN A 245 21.09 -1.80 -1.31
C ASN A 245 20.17 -2.41 -0.23
N GLU A 246 20.33 -3.71 0.00
CA GLU A 246 19.53 -4.49 0.96
C GLU A 246 19.59 -3.91 2.38
N GLY A 247 20.69 -3.24 2.75
CA GLY A 247 20.84 -2.59 4.05
C GLY A 247 19.88 -1.41 4.28
N PHE A 248 19.23 -0.91 3.23
CA PHE A 248 18.15 0.07 3.36
C PHE A 248 16.76 -0.54 3.41
N GLU A 249 16.58 -1.86 3.29
CA GLU A 249 15.24 -2.47 3.34
C GLU A 249 14.62 -2.41 4.75
N GLN A 250 13.29 -2.53 4.83
CA GLN A 250 12.54 -2.45 6.09
C GLN A 250 13.06 -3.44 7.15
N ASN A 251 13.40 -4.65 6.74
CA ASN A 251 13.83 -5.72 7.63
C ASN A 251 15.36 -5.88 7.72
N ALA A 252 16.12 -4.92 7.17
CA ALA A 252 17.58 -4.97 7.22
C ALA A 252 18.08 -4.89 8.66
N ASP A 253 19.04 -5.75 9.01
CA ASP A 253 19.68 -5.73 10.32
C ASP A 253 20.56 -4.48 10.51
N GLN A 254 20.89 -4.19 11.77
CA GLN A 254 21.61 -2.98 12.14
C GLN A 254 23.00 -2.88 11.50
N VAL A 255 23.69 -4.01 11.30
CA VAL A 255 25.05 -4.03 10.73
C VAL A 255 24.97 -3.72 9.25
N SER A 256 24.12 -4.43 8.51
CA SER A 256 23.87 -4.16 7.09
C SER A 256 23.45 -2.71 6.84
N ARG A 257 22.64 -2.13 7.75
CA ARG A 257 22.20 -0.74 7.65
C ARG A 257 23.35 0.25 7.83
N ILE A 258 24.23 0.04 8.82
CA ILE A 258 25.41 0.88 9.02
C ILE A 258 26.32 0.82 7.79
N ASP A 259 26.53 -0.36 7.24
CA ASP A 259 27.35 -0.55 6.05
C ASP A 259 26.74 0.12 4.81
N ALA A 260 25.42 0.02 4.63
CA ALA A 260 24.71 0.74 3.57
C ALA A 260 24.84 2.26 3.69
N PHE A 261 24.79 2.81 4.91
CA PHE A 261 25.02 4.25 5.13
C PHE A 261 26.46 4.67 4.79
N ARG A 262 27.47 3.80 4.98
CA ARG A 262 28.86 4.08 4.58
C ARG A 262 29.00 4.16 3.06
N GLU A 263 28.23 3.37 2.32
CA GLU A 263 28.20 3.40 0.85
C GLU A 263 27.58 4.69 0.27
N LEU A 264 27.00 5.58 1.10
CA LEU A 264 26.49 6.87 0.64
C LEU A 264 27.59 7.90 0.36
N GLU A 265 28.83 7.61 0.74
CA GLU A 265 29.97 8.51 0.50
C GLU A 265 30.11 8.86 -0.99
N GLY A 266 30.28 10.15 -1.27
CA GLY A 266 30.41 10.70 -2.61
C GLY A 266 29.09 10.93 -3.35
N LEU A 267 27.95 10.50 -2.79
CA LEU A 267 26.64 10.75 -3.39
C LEU A 267 26.15 12.17 -3.10
N SER A 268 25.38 12.72 -4.04
CA SER A 268 24.70 14.01 -3.86
C SER A 268 23.35 13.83 -3.18
N VAL A 269 23.01 14.76 -2.29
CA VAL A 269 21.75 14.78 -1.56
C VAL A 269 20.91 16.01 -1.92
N GLN A 270 19.61 15.85 -2.07
CA GLN A 270 18.67 16.97 -2.14
C GLN A 270 17.96 17.10 -0.80
N ILE A 271 18.14 18.24 -0.15
CA ILE A 271 17.59 18.52 1.18
C ILE A 271 16.35 19.40 1.01
N SER A 272 15.22 18.99 1.60
CA SER A 272 14.01 19.80 1.63
C SER A 272 14.14 21.00 2.56
N ARG A 273 13.19 21.94 2.50
CA ARG A 273 12.96 22.88 3.61
C ARG A 273 12.52 22.14 4.87
N ARG A 274 12.43 22.86 6.00
CA ARG A 274 11.81 22.34 7.22
C ARG A 274 10.32 22.08 6.99
N LEU A 275 9.88 20.86 7.27
CA LEU A 275 8.52 20.38 7.04
C LEU A 275 7.90 19.91 8.36
N LYS A 276 6.57 19.97 8.46
CA LYS A 276 5.81 19.36 9.54
C LYS A 276 5.93 17.84 9.48
N VAL A 277 5.92 17.17 10.63
CA VAL A 277 5.99 15.70 10.73
C VAL A 277 4.93 14.97 9.87
N SER A 278 3.76 15.59 9.69
CA SER A 278 2.66 15.05 8.89
C SER A 278 2.96 14.93 7.39
N VAL A 279 4.10 15.45 6.93
CA VAL A 279 4.53 15.39 5.53
C VAL A 279 4.74 13.97 5.01
N TYR A 280 5.04 13.03 5.91
CA TYR A 280 5.20 11.61 5.59
C TYR A 280 4.18 10.71 6.30
N GLU A 281 3.18 11.28 6.97
CA GLU A 281 2.04 10.51 7.48
C GLU A 281 1.29 9.88 6.29
N ASN A 282 0.97 8.58 6.40
CA ASN A 282 0.36 7.79 5.32
C ASN A 282 1.27 7.64 4.08
N THR A 283 2.57 7.49 4.30
CA THR A 283 3.54 7.05 3.29
C THR A 283 4.21 5.76 3.77
N ASN A 284 4.79 4.97 2.87
CA ASN A 284 5.50 3.72 3.21
C ASN A 284 6.88 3.97 3.85
N ILE A 285 7.09 5.14 4.47
CA ILE A 285 8.30 5.44 5.23
C ILE A 285 8.26 4.65 6.54
N TYR A 286 9.31 3.86 6.80
CA TYR A 286 9.41 3.00 7.97
C TYR A 286 10.52 3.43 8.92
N THR A 287 10.39 3.01 10.17
CA THR A 287 11.36 3.28 11.22
C THR A 287 12.70 2.66 10.87
N ARG A 288 13.78 3.41 11.12
CA ARG A 288 15.14 2.94 10.95
C ARG A 288 15.50 1.84 11.95
#